data_AF-A0A939VZD6-F1
#
_entry.id   AF-A0A939VZD6-F1
#
_cell.length_a   1.000
_cell.length_b   1.000
_cell.length_c   1.000
_cell.angle_alpha   90.00
_cell.angle_beta   90.00
_cell.angle_gamma   90.00
#
_symmetry.space_group_name_H-M   'P 1'
#
loop_
_entity.id
_entity.type
_entity.pdbx_description
1 polymer ?
#
loop_
_entity_poly.entity_id
_entity_poly.type
_entity_poly.pdbx_seq_one_letter_code
_entity_poly.pdbx_strand_id
1 'polypeptide(L)'
;EDIYRKGKILICDYDQKSWGRLGQYAAGIIKYCFEMMIERREDISDPDARPVFLWADECQFFAIDYDQKFQTTARSSRTLTVYATQNLGNLFDGYGKDKANSLLGNLGTKFFCQNGEFETNEWASKSIGQEIIYRRSKNFGDSKSSSMKGDDNKSLSYSEGFSEQKDYRVDPGDFSTLQTGGPRGQCKVGFIFWQSGRVLNNGTVFVRSYIEQECRLGCGAKHKRQCPPVPSVGKGEYIGTGRFILGSDIMYFTSFLLVLMIPFSGLYLILSGNDFVIVYYSEKYYCCISTLCLYSHSIGIDLGCECVRRLPGVIYSVWTKTPRKEKKLLKGIIYQDAVLGYYAICVVLTLWLQYNLFDLREAGFILLCWTGLCMFFRFLRVSGNREIKE
;
A
#
# COMPACT_ATOMS: atom_id res chain seq x y z
N GLU A 1 -38.45 -21.45 -12.28
CA GLU A 1 -39.30 -21.94 -11.18
C GLU A 1 -38.76 -23.21 -10.53
N ASP A 2 -38.62 -24.30 -11.30
CA ASP A 2 -38.12 -25.60 -10.81
C ASP A 2 -36.88 -25.55 -9.91
N ILE A 3 -35.91 -24.70 -10.24
CA ILE A 3 -34.64 -24.57 -9.51
C ILE A 3 -34.89 -24.19 -8.05
N TYR A 4 -35.66 -23.12 -7.78
CA TYR A 4 -35.87 -22.66 -6.42
C TYR A 4 -36.78 -23.59 -5.63
N ARG A 5 -37.82 -24.17 -6.26
CA ARG A 5 -38.73 -25.13 -5.61
C ARG A 5 -37.96 -26.37 -5.13
N LYS A 6 -36.98 -26.82 -5.91
CA LYS A 6 -36.06 -27.92 -5.54
C LYS A 6 -34.98 -27.48 -4.53
N GLY A 7 -34.92 -26.21 -4.13
CA GLY A 7 -33.92 -25.68 -3.19
C GLY A 7 -32.51 -25.57 -3.77
N LYS A 8 -32.39 -25.46 -5.09
CA LYS A 8 -31.09 -25.31 -5.76
C LYS A 8 -30.69 -23.85 -5.83
N ILE A 9 -29.38 -23.59 -5.80
CA ILE A 9 -28.80 -22.25 -5.98
C ILE A 9 -28.40 -22.11 -7.45
N LEU A 10 -28.83 -21.02 -8.08
CA LEU A 10 -28.38 -20.63 -9.41
C LEU A 10 -27.25 -19.61 -9.26
N ILE A 11 -26.10 -19.91 -9.86
CA ILE A 11 -24.97 -18.99 -9.93
C ILE A 11 -24.84 -18.54 -11.39
N CYS A 12 -24.88 -17.23 -11.62
CA CYS A 12 -24.70 -16.63 -12.93
C CYS A 12 -23.24 -16.14 -13.06
N ASP A 13 -22.38 -16.97 -13.64
CA ASP A 13 -20.96 -16.67 -13.81
C ASP A 13 -20.70 -15.96 -15.15
N TYR A 14 -21.13 -14.70 -15.23
CA TYR A 14 -20.86 -13.81 -16.37
C TYR A 14 -19.85 -12.74 -15.97
N ASP A 15 -18.57 -13.10 -15.95
CA ASP A 15 -17.47 -12.16 -15.71
C ASP A 15 -17.48 -11.02 -16.74
N GLN A 16 -17.55 -9.78 -16.26
CA GLN A 16 -17.54 -8.58 -17.09
C GLN A 16 -16.28 -8.49 -17.96
N LYS A 17 -15.12 -8.94 -17.48
CA LYS A 17 -13.88 -8.89 -18.25
C LYS A 17 -13.89 -9.84 -19.45
N SER A 18 -14.64 -10.93 -19.33
CA SER A 18 -14.71 -11.99 -20.33
C SER A 18 -15.85 -11.76 -21.33
N TRP A 19 -17.01 -11.28 -20.86
CA TRP A 19 -18.24 -11.19 -21.65
C TRP A 19 -18.73 -9.76 -21.93
N GLY A 20 -18.11 -8.75 -21.30
CA GLY A 20 -18.46 -7.34 -21.47
C GLY A 20 -19.95 -7.05 -21.20
N ARG A 21 -20.56 -6.22 -22.06
CA ARG A 21 -21.97 -5.82 -21.95
C ARG A 21 -22.97 -6.96 -22.16
N LEU A 22 -22.61 -7.97 -22.96
CA LEU A 22 -23.51 -9.11 -23.23
C LEU A 22 -23.77 -9.91 -21.94
N GLY A 23 -22.71 -10.14 -21.15
CA GLY A 23 -22.82 -10.78 -19.84
C GLY A 23 -23.69 -10.00 -18.87
N GLN A 24 -23.57 -8.67 -18.88
CA GLN A 24 -24.42 -7.78 -18.06
C GLN A 24 -25.90 -7.90 -18.46
N TYR A 25 -26.22 -7.89 -19.75
CA TYR A 25 -27.59 -8.08 -20.21
C TYR A 25 -28.14 -9.45 -19.86
N ALA A 26 -27.36 -10.53 -20.04
CA ALA A 26 -27.79 -11.87 -19.70
C ALA A 26 -28.08 -12.01 -18.19
N ALA A 27 -27.17 -11.52 -17.33
CA ALA A 27 -27.35 -11.52 -15.88
C ALA A 27 -28.55 -10.65 -15.45
N GLY A 28 -28.72 -9.46 -16.06
CA GLY A 28 -29.87 -8.60 -15.83
C GLY A 28 -31.20 -9.27 -16.21
N ILE A 29 -31.27 -9.92 -17.36
CA ILE A 29 -32.47 -10.67 -17.79
C ILE A 29 -32.78 -11.79 -16.80
N ILE A 30 -31.78 -12.58 -16.39
CA ILE A 30 -31.99 -13.66 -15.40
C ILE A 30 -32.48 -13.09 -14.07
N LYS A 31 -31.90 -11.96 -13.62
CA LYS A 31 -32.34 -11.26 -12.41
C LYS A 31 -33.80 -10.82 -12.51
N TYR A 32 -34.17 -10.15 -13.61
CA TYR A 32 -35.54 -9.72 -13.85
C TYR A 32 -36.52 -10.90 -13.89
N CYS A 33 -36.16 -11.99 -14.56
CA CYS A 33 -36.95 -13.21 -14.56
C CYS A 33 -37.13 -13.79 -13.15
N PHE A 34 -36.08 -13.75 -12.32
CA PHE A 34 -36.16 -14.16 -10.92
C PHE A 34 -37.12 -13.28 -10.13
N GLU A 35 -37.00 -11.95 -10.22
CA GLU A 35 -37.86 -11.00 -9.50
C GLU A 35 -39.33 -11.19 -9.88
N MET A 36 -39.63 -11.22 -11.18
CA MET A 36 -40.99 -11.44 -11.68
C MET A 36 -41.57 -12.80 -11.29
N MET A 37 -40.74 -13.84 -11.24
CA MET A 37 -41.16 -15.19 -10.83
C MET A 37 -41.47 -15.24 -9.34
N ILE A 38 -40.63 -14.62 -8.50
CA ILE A 38 -40.80 -14.63 -7.05
C ILE A 38 -42.00 -13.77 -6.62
N GLU A 39 -42.32 -12.69 -7.31
CA GLU A 39 -43.55 -11.94 -7.00
C GLU A 39 -44.84 -12.69 -7.33
N ARG A 40 -44.80 -13.60 -8.31
CA ARG A 40 -45.96 -14.44 -8.69
C ARG A 40 -46.09 -15.70 -7.84
N ARG A 41 -45.21 -15.89 -6.86
CA ARG A 41 -45.18 -17.12 -6.07
C ARG A 41 -46.45 -17.23 -5.22
N GLU A 42 -47.18 -18.34 -5.37
CA GLU A 42 -48.41 -18.62 -4.61
C GLU A 42 -48.13 -19.35 -3.30
N ASP A 43 -46.95 -19.98 -3.19
CA ASP A 43 -46.52 -20.80 -2.05
C ASP A 43 -46.29 -19.97 -0.79
N ILE A 44 -46.33 -18.64 -0.84
CA ILE A 44 -46.00 -17.79 0.32
C ILE A 44 -46.93 -17.92 1.51
N SER A 45 -48.17 -18.34 1.24
CA SER A 45 -49.18 -18.61 2.26
C SER A 45 -48.84 -19.87 3.07
N ASP A 46 -47.99 -20.74 2.53
CA ASP A 46 -47.53 -21.95 3.21
C ASP A 46 -46.52 -21.61 4.32
N PRO A 47 -46.72 -22.11 5.56
CA PRO A 47 -45.72 -22.02 6.61
C PRO A 47 -44.35 -22.60 6.20
N ASP A 48 -44.34 -23.67 5.39
CA ASP A 48 -43.13 -24.37 4.96
C ASP A 48 -42.51 -23.78 3.69
N ALA A 49 -43.06 -22.65 3.20
CA ALA A 49 -42.55 -21.93 2.06
C ALA A 49 -41.08 -21.52 2.26
N ARG A 50 -40.22 -21.98 1.37
CA ARG A 50 -38.77 -21.74 1.47
C ARG A 50 -38.47 -20.24 1.29
N PRO A 51 -37.61 -19.65 2.14
CA PRO A 51 -37.07 -18.33 1.89
C PRO A 51 -36.17 -18.39 0.65
N VAL A 52 -36.16 -17.30 -0.12
CA VAL A 52 -35.32 -17.16 -1.31
C VAL A 52 -34.40 -15.97 -1.13
N PHE A 53 -33.28 -15.97 -1.84
CA PHE A 53 -32.36 -14.83 -1.82
C PHE A 53 -31.95 -14.44 -3.23
N LEU A 54 -31.71 -13.15 -3.39
CA LEU A 54 -31.09 -12.55 -4.56
C LEU A 54 -29.76 -11.93 -4.12
N TRP A 55 -28.66 -12.38 -4.69
CA TRP A 55 -27.34 -11.84 -4.41
C TRP A 55 -26.75 -11.24 -5.68
N ALA A 56 -26.44 -9.95 -5.64
CA ALA A 56 -25.77 -9.26 -6.73
C ALA A 56 -24.52 -8.55 -6.21
N ASP A 57 -23.37 -9.11 -6.57
CA ASP A 57 -22.07 -8.45 -6.42
C ASP A 57 -21.91 -7.38 -7.51
N GLU A 58 -21.28 -6.27 -7.19
CA GLU A 58 -21.20 -5.07 -8.06
C GLU A 58 -22.53 -4.73 -8.75
N CYS A 59 -23.58 -4.57 -7.92
CA CYS A 59 -24.97 -4.53 -8.38
C CYS A 59 -25.29 -3.42 -9.39
N GLN A 60 -24.48 -2.35 -9.46
CA GLN A 60 -24.61 -1.28 -10.44
C GLN A 60 -24.53 -1.76 -11.89
N PHE A 61 -23.82 -2.86 -12.16
CA PHE A 61 -23.71 -3.41 -13.51
C PHE A 61 -24.97 -4.14 -13.99
N PHE A 62 -25.84 -4.48 -13.06
CA PHE A 62 -27.07 -5.22 -13.33
C PHE A 62 -28.30 -4.38 -13.00
N ALA A 63 -28.18 -3.05 -12.94
CA ALA A 63 -29.26 -2.15 -12.55
C ALA A 63 -30.45 -2.25 -13.51
N ILE A 64 -31.65 -2.47 -12.95
CA ILE A 64 -32.91 -2.48 -13.71
C ILE A 64 -33.90 -1.57 -12.99
N ASP A 65 -34.71 -0.85 -13.75
CA ASP A 65 -35.76 0.02 -13.22
C ASP A 65 -36.78 -0.70 -12.33
N TYR A 66 -36.89 -2.01 -12.47
CA TYR A 66 -37.79 -2.84 -11.69
C TYR A 66 -37.30 -3.08 -10.26
N ASP A 67 -35.99 -2.99 -10.00
CA ASP A 67 -35.39 -3.40 -8.72
C ASP A 67 -35.96 -2.62 -7.53
N GLN A 68 -36.20 -1.32 -7.74
CA GLN A 68 -36.80 -0.45 -6.73
C GLN A 68 -38.21 -0.91 -6.37
N LYS A 69 -39.01 -1.31 -7.38
CA LYS A 69 -40.38 -1.83 -7.17
C LYS A 69 -40.33 -3.18 -6.49
N PHE A 70 -39.43 -4.06 -6.92
CA PHE A 70 -39.25 -5.36 -6.30
C PHE A 70 -38.83 -5.25 -4.83
N GLN A 71 -37.96 -4.29 -4.45
CA GLN A 71 -37.57 -4.14 -3.05
C GLN A 71 -38.72 -3.73 -2.12
N THR A 72 -39.78 -3.06 -2.61
CA THR A 72 -40.94 -2.73 -1.76
C THR A 72 -41.81 -3.95 -1.46
N THR A 73 -41.84 -4.94 -2.36
CA THR A 73 -42.59 -6.20 -2.25
C THR A 73 -41.72 -7.40 -1.81
N ALA A 74 -40.40 -7.25 -1.76
CA ALA A 74 -39.46 -8.32 -1.42
C ALA A 74 -39.72 -8.91 -0.02
N ARG A 75 -40.11 -8.06 0.94
CA ARG A 75 -40.44 -8.51 2.31
C ARG A 75 -41.67 -9.42 2.33
N SER A 76 -42.75 -9.04 1.66
CA SER A 76 -43.96 -9.88 1.56
C SER A 76 -43.67 -11.16 0.79
N SER A 77 -42.70 -11.12 -0.13
CA SER A 77 -42.22 -12.25 -0.93
C SER A 77 -41.23 -13.19 -0.21
N ARG A 78 -40.91 -12.91 1.07
CA ARG A 78 -39.89 -13.62 1.88
C ARG A 78 -38.54 -13.74 1.15
N THR A 79 -38.17 -12.68 0.43
CA THR A 79 -36.94 -12.59 -0.36
C THR A 79 -35.90 -11.77 0.40
N LEU A 80 -34.71 -12.34 0.57
CA LEU A 80 -33.53 -11.61 1.04
C LEU A 80 -32.75 -11.07 -0.16
N THR A 81 -32.70 -9.74 -0.31
CA THR A 81 -31.86 -9.13 -1.33
C THR A 81 -30.54 -8.65 -0.73
N VAL A 82 -29.42 -9.07 -1.34
CA VAL A 82 -28.07 -8.68 -0.97
C VAL A 82 -27.44 -7.95 -2.16
N TYR A 83 -27.18 -6.66 -1.99
CA TYR A 83 -26.50 -5.82 -2.96
C TYR A 83 -25.15 -5.38 -2.40
N ALA A 84 -24.08 -5.65 -3.16
CA ALA A 84 -22.75 -5.14 -2.87
C ALA A 84 -22.32 -4.15 -3.96
N THR A 85 -21.70 -3.04 -3.54
CA THR A 85 -21.10 -2.02 -4.40
C THR A 85 -19.91 -1.44 -3.65
N GLN A 86 -18.93 -0.92 -4.39
CA GLN A 86 -17.74 -0.27 -3.82
C GLN A 86 -18.08 1.09 -3.19
N ASN A 87 -18.94 1.87 -3.84
CA ASN A 87 -19.25 3.24 -3.42
C ASN A 87 -20.65 3.68 -3.90
N LEU A 88 -21.13 4.82 -3.39
CA LEU A 88 -22.41 5.41 -3.82
C LEU A 88 -22.36 5.96 -5.24
N GLY A 89 -21.22 6.52 -5.67
CA GLY A 89 -21.05 7.05 -7.02
C GLY A 89 -21.37 6.02 -8.10
N ASN A 90 -20.88 4.78 -7.96
CA ASN A 90 -21.17 3.67 -8.85
C ASN A 90 -22.66 3.31 -8.87
N LEU A 91 -23.32 3.38 -7.71
CA LEU A 91 -24.75 3.10 -7.62
C LEU A 91 -25.58 4.19 -8.31
N PHE A 92 -25.16 5.46 -8.19
CA PHE A 92 -25.78 6.59 -8.88
C PHE A 92 -25.59 6.51 -10.39
N ASP A 93 -24.44 6.04 -10.86
CA ASP A 93 -24.20 5.80 -12.29
C ASP A 93 -25.10 4.69 -12.85
N GLY A 94 -25.27 3.60 -12.10
CA GLY A 94 -26.11 2.47 -12.52
C GLY A 94 -27.62 2.75 -12.52
N TYR A 95 -28.16 3.34 -11.44
CA TYR A 95 -29.61 3.52 -11.26
C TYR A 95 -30.11 4.95 -11.51
N GLY A 96 -29.22 5.94 -11.51
CA GLY A 96 -29.59 7.34 -11.31
C GLY A 96 -29.81 7.68 -9.85
N LYS A 97 -29.55 8.94 -9.48
CA LYS A 97 -29.51 9.41 -8.08
C LYS A 97 -30.81 9.15 -7.30
N ASP A 98 -31.96 9.48 -7.89
CA ASP A 98 -33.26 9.38 -7.20
C ASP A 98 -33.67 7.92 -6.95
N LYS A 99 -33.53 7.07 -7.98
CA LYS A 99 -33.83 5.64 -7.89
C LYS A 99 -32.88 4.93 -6.93
N ALA A 100 -31.58 5.24 -6.98
CA ALA A 100 -30.59 4.71 -6.05
C ALA A 100 -30.91 5.09 -4.60
N ASN A 101 -31.25 6.35 -4.33
CA ASN A 101 -31.64 6.80 -2.99
C ASN A 101 -32.90 6.08 -2.49
N SER A 102 -33.90 5.88 -3.36
CA SER A 102 -35.08 5.10 -2.99
C SER A 102 -34.77 3.63 -2.73
N LEU A 103 -33.91 3.01 -3.56
CA LEU A 103 -33.43 1.65 -3.37
C LEU A 103 -32.70 1.51 -2.02
N LEU A 104 -31.76 2.42 -1.72
CA LEU A 104 -31.04 2.46 -0.46
C LEU A 104 -31.96 2.67 0.74
N GLY A 105 -33.06 3.41 0.59
CA GLY A 105 -34.08 3.59 1.62
C GLY A 105 -34.81 2.29 1.98
N ASN A 106 -35.06 1.41 1.00
CA ASN A 106 -35.71 0.12 1.21
C ASN A 106 -34.78 -0.93 1.83
N LEU A 107 -33.46 -0.78 1.66
CA LEU A 107 -32.45 -1.68 2.23
C LEU A 107 -32.19 -1.35 3.70
N GLY A 108 -32.97 -1.96 4.60
CA GLY A 108 -32.93 -1.67 6.04
C GLY A 108 -31.65 -2.07 6.77
N THR A 109 -30.84 -2.98 6.21
CA THR A 109 -29.58 -3.45 6.81
C THR A 109 -28.40 -3.03 5.94
N LYS A 110 -27.38 -2.41 6.53
CA LYS A 110 -26.19 -1.93 5.81
C LYS A 110 -24.92 -2.39 6.51
N PHE A 111 -23.98 -2.86 5.70
CA PHE A 111 -22.61 -3.16 6.11
C PHE A 111 -21.68 -2.19 5.42
N PHE A 112 -21.04 -1.33 6.22
CA PHE A 112 -20.04 -0.40 5.73
C PHE A 112 -18.66 -0.98 5.97
N CYS A 113 -17.97 -1.34 4.91
CA CYS A 113 -16.58 -1.81 4.96
C CYS A 113 -15.61 -0.62 4.82
N GLN A 114 -14.31 -0.90 4.75
CA GLN A 114 -13.32 0.13 4.47
C GLN A 114 -13.64 0.82 3.13
N ASN A 115 -13.74 2.15 3.17
CA ASN A 115 -14.02 2.96 1.99
C ASN A 115 -13.22 4.27 2.03
N GLY A 116 -12.69 4.65 0.87
CA GLY A 116 -11.86 5.85 0.68
C GLY A 116 -12.61 7.09 0.21
N GLU A 117 -13.85 6.93 -0.28
CA GLU A 117 -14.62 8.06 -0.81
C GLU A 117 -15.31 8.86 0.29
N PHE A 118 -15.06 10.17 0.32
CA PHE A 118 -15.61 11.09 1.31
C PHE A 118 -17.14 11.11 1.32
N GLU A 119 -17.79 11.23 0.15
CA GLU A 119 -19.25 11.36 0.06
C GLU A 119 -19.98 10.14 0.62
N THR A 120 -19.51 8.94 0.28
CA THR A 120 -20.06 7.68 0.82
C THR A 120 -19.87 7.58 2.34
N ASN A 121 -18.71 7.99 2.85
CA ASN A 121 -18.43 7.97 4.29
C ASN A 121 -19.28 9.00 5.05
N GLU A 122 -19.45 10.19 4.51
CA GLU A 122 -20.32 11.22 5.09
C GLU A 122 -21.79 10.77 5.10
N TRP A 123 -22.26 10.17 4.00
CA TRP A 123 -23.59 9.58 3.92
C TRP A 123 -23.78 8.46 4.96
N ALA A 124 -22.79 7.60 5.15
CA ALA A 124 -22.81 6.54 6.15
C ALA A 124 -22.89 7.12 7.58
N SER A 125 -22.04 8.09 7.92
CA SER A 125 -22.07 8.79 9.21
C SER A 125 -23.43 9.45 9.48
N LYS A 126 -23.98 10.16 8.48
CA LYS A 126 -25.31 10.79 8.57
C LYS A 126 -26.42 9.76 8.75
N SER A 127 -26.32 8.60 8.09
CA SER A 127 -27.30 7.50 8.20
C SER A 127 -27.29 6.85 9.58
N ILE A 128 -26.13 6.68 10.20
CA ILE A 128 -25.99 6.13 11.55
C ILE A 128 -26.54 7.10 12.61
N GLY A 129 -26.31 8.40 12.39
CA GLY A 129 -26.86 9.49 13.20
C GLY A 129 -25.80 10.27 13.99
N GLN A 130 -26.28 11.33 14.65
CA GLN A 130 -25.47 12.24 15.46
C GLN A 130 -25.81 12.10 16.94
N GLU A 131 -24.88 12.51 17.80
CA GLU A 131 -25.07 12.64 19.23
C GLU A 131 -24.68 14.02 19.72
N ILE A 132 -25.32 14.47 20.80
CA ILE A 132 -25.00 15.75 21.44
C ILE A 132 -23.87 15.48 22.43
N ILE A 133 -22.71 16.09 22.18
CA ILE A 133 -21.54 16.00 23.06
C ILE A 133 -21.43 17.32 23.83
N TYR A 134 -21.32 17.18 25.15
CA TYR A 134 -21.04 18.29 26.06
C TYR A 134 -19.53 18.53 26.10
N ARG A 135 -19.07 19.60 25.45
CA ARG A 135 -17.67 19.99 25.47
C ARG A 135 -17.46 21.04 26.57
N ARG A 136 -16.56 20.70 27.50
CA ARG A 136 -16.12 21.61 28.56
C ARG A 136 -14.89 22.37 28.07
N SER A 137 -15.03 23.68 27.89
CA SER A 137 -13.92 24.58 27.60
C SER A 137 -13.37 25.12 28.91
N LYS A 138 -12.07 24.92 29.16
CA LYS A 138 -11.35 25.52 30.30
C LYS A 138 -10.36 26.54 29.77
N ASN A 139 -10.61 27.80 30.04
CA ASN A 139 -9.69 28.89 29.70
C ASN A 139 -8.90 29.26 30.96
N PHE A 140 -7.57 29.20 30.86
CA PHE A 140 -6.65 29.64 31.90
C PHE A 140 -5.95 30.92 31.42
N GLY A 141 -6.19 32.05 32.09
CA GLY A 141 -5.51 33.31 31.83
C GLY A 141 -4.56 33.66 32.98
N ASP A 142 -3.26 33.74 32.69
CA ASP A 142 -2.22 34.28 33.59
C ASP A 142 -1.89 35.71 33.15
N SER A 143 -2.41 36.70 33.89
CA SER A 143 -2.13 38.11 33.65
C SER A 143 -1.19 38.64 34.74
N LYS A 144 0.05 38.90 34.34
CA LYS A 144 1.05 39.61 35.16
C LYS A 144 1.09 41.08 34.75
N SER A 145 0.70 41.97 35.66
CA SER A 145 0.95 43.40 35.53
C SER A 145 2.00 43.81 36.57
N SER A 146 3.20 44.21 36.12
CA SER A 146 4.25 44.74 37.00
C SER A 146 4.05 46.24 37.21
N SER A 147 3.87 46.68 38.45
CA SER A 147 3.91 48.11 38.81
C SER A 147 5.27 48.46 39.42
N MET A 148 5.77 49.68 39.16
CA MET A 148 7.12 50.12 39.55
C MET A 148 7.28 50.39 41.06
N LYS A 149 6.30 49.99 41.88
CA LYS A 149 6.30 50.03 43.34
C LYS A 149 5.92 48.65 43.91
N GLY A 150 6.72 47.63 43.58
CA GLY A 150 6.91 46.42 44.40
C GLY A 150 5.66 45.65 44.84
N ASP A 151 4.53 45.75 44.14
CA ASP A 151 3.32 45.00 44.46
C ASP A 151 2.97 44.11 43.26
N ASP A 152 3.46 42.86 43.32
CA ASP A 152 3.25 41.83 42.31
C ASP A 152 1.85 41.24 42.49
N ASN A 153 0.85 41.84 41.85
CA ASN A 153 -0.51 41.32 41.88
C ASN A 153 -0.68 40.23 40.82
N LYS A 154 -0.60 38.96 41.24
CA LYS A 154 -0.79 37.81 40.35
C LYS A 154 -2.28 37.47 40.26
N SER A 155 -2.92 37.85 39.15
CA SER A 155 -4.32 37.50 38.89
C SER A 155 -4.40 36.19 38.11
N LEU A 156 -4.92 35.14 38.74
CA LEU A 156 -5.27 33.88 38.08
C LEU A 156 -6.75 33.95 37.69
N SER A 157 -7.05 34.00 36.40
CA SER A 157 -8.42 33.91 35.91
C SER A 157 -8.72 32.49 35.44
N TYR A 158 -9.75 31.87 36.02
CA TYR A 158 -10.29 30.57 35.61
C TYR A 158 -11.72 30.78 35.10
N SER A 159 -11.95 30.46 33.84
CA SER A 159 -13.29 30.49 33.24
C SER A 159 -13.60 29.11 32.65
N GLU A 160 -14.74 28.56 33.04
CA GLU A 160 -15.25 27.29 32.55
C GLU A 160 -16.56 27.54 31.79
N GLY A 161 -16.58 27.13 30.53
CA GLY A 161 -17.76 27.22 29.67
C GLY A 161 -18.18 25.83 29.21
N PHE A 162 -19.48 25.58 29.19
CA PHE A 162 -20.05 24.37 28.59
C PHE A 162 -20.65 24.75 27.24
N SER A 163 -20.27 24.02 26.19
CA SER A 163 -20.92 24.11 24.88
C SER A 163 -21.49 22.75 24.49
N GLU A 164 -22.72 22.77 24.01
CA GLU A 164 -23.33 21.61 23.36
C GLU A 164 -23.02 21.66 21.86
N GLN A 165 -22.46 20.59 21.32
CA GLN A 165 -22.24 20.42 19.88
C GLN A 165 -22.78 19.08 19.43
N LYS A 166 -23.37 19.05 18.22
CA LYS A 166 -23.80 17.80 17.58
C LYS A 166 -22.64 17.24 16.77
N ASP A 167 -22.14 16.08 17.17
CA ASP A 167 -21.09 15.34 16.47
C ASP A 167 -21.66 14.03 15.91
N TYR A 168 -20.98 13.45 14.92
CA TYR A 168 -21.35 12.14 14.38
C TYR A 168 -21.05 11.04 15.41
N ARG A 169 -21.92 10.04 15.50
CA ARG A 169 -21.65 8.84 16.33
C ARG A 169 -20.50 8.00 15.80
N VAL A 170 -20.26 8.07 14.50
CA VAL A 170 -19.14 7.47 13.78
C VAL A 170 -18.62 8.53 12.84
N ASP A 171 -17.35 8.91 12.99
CA ASP A 171 -16.77 9.93 12.14
C ASP A 171 -16.56 9.41 10.71
N PRO A 172 -16.71 10.25 9.67
CA PRO A 172 -16.42 9.84 8.29
C PRO A 172 -14.99 9.29 8.12
N GLY A 173 -14.05 9.77 8.94
CA GLY A 173 -12.68 9.28 8.99
C GLY A 173 -12.57 7.82 9.47
N ASP A 174 -13.47 7.35 10.34
CA ASP A 174 -13.42 5.99 10.88
C ASP A 174 -13.53 4.93 9.79
N PHE A 175 -14.39 5.16 8.77
CA PHE A 175 -14.56 4.24 7.65
C PHE A 175 -13.27 4.06 6.84
N SER A 176 -12.43 5.08 6.75
CA SER A 176 -11.15 4.99 6.04
C SER A 176 -10.12 4.13 6.79
N THR A 177 -10.27 3.98 8.11
CA THR A 177 -9.35 3.26 9.00
C THR A 177 -9.74 1.79 9.24
N LEU A 178 -10.88 1.34 8.70
CA LEU A 178 -11.32 -0.04 8.82
C LEU A 178 -10.32 -1.00 8.15
N GLN A 179 -10.23 -2.23 8.66
CA GLN A 179 -9.31 -3.23 8.12
C GLN A 179 -9.78 -3.72 6.74
N THR A 180 -8.90 -3.72 5.75
CA THR A 180 -9.21 -4.03 4.34
C THR A 180 -9.21 -5.52 3.99
N GLY A 181 -9.07 -6.40 4.98
CA GLY A 181 -8.83 -7.82 4.71
C GLY A 181 -7.48 -8.09 4.05
N GLY A 182 -7.29 -9.32 3.58
CA GLY A 182 -6.05 -9.77 2.97
C GLY A 182 -4.81 -9.56 3.86
N PRO A 183 -3.59 -9.60 3.31
CA PRO A 183 -2.40 -9.55 4.15
C PRO A 183 -2.19 -8.22 4.90
N ARG A 184 -2.60 -7.10 4.31
CA ARG A 184 -2.47 -5.78 4.95
C ARG A 184 -3.46 -5.60 6.10
N GLY A 185 -4.66 -6.18 6.00
CA GLY A 185 -5.68 -6.18 7.04
C GLY A 185 -5.59 -7.35 8.02
N GLN A 186 -4.48 -8.09 8.07
CA GLN A 186 -4.31 -9.28 8.92
C GLN A 186 -5.37 -10.38 8.69
N CYS A 187 -5.83 -10.52 7.45
CA CYS A 187 -6.93 -11.39 7.06
C CYS A 187 -8.21 -11.10 7.90
N LYS A 188 -8.42 -9.84 8.31
CA LYS A 188 -9.63 -9.36 8.98
C LYS A 188 -10.26 -8.24 8.16
N VAL A 189 -11.55 -8.35 7.89
CA VAL A 189 -12.33 -7.32 7.18
C VAL A 189 -13.13 -6.56 8.21
N GLY A 190 -12.74 -5.32 8.49
CA GLY A 190 -13.45 -4.44 9.41
C GLY A 190 -14.73 -3.93 8.78
N PHE A 191 -15.82 -3.93 9.55
CA PHE A 191 -17.10 -3.40 9.13
C PHE A 191 -17.81 -2.64 10.24
N ILE A 192 -18.68 -1.72 9.82
CA ILE A 192 -19.67 -1.08 10.66
C ILE A 192 -21.04 -1.54 10.17
N PHE A 193 -21.71 -2.29 11.03
CA PHE A 193 -23.07 -2.75 10.80
C PHE A 193 -24.04 -1.72 11.33
N TRP A 194 -25.05 -1.38 10.53
CA TRP A 194 -26.15 -0.52 10.91
C TRP A 194 -27.46 -1.09 10.38
N GLN A 195 -28.50 -1.07 11.23
CA GLN A 195 -29.83 -1.51 10.86
C GLN A 195 -30.87 -0.48 11.30
N SER A 196 -31.69 -0.04 10.34
CA SER A 196 -32.77 0.91 10.62
C SER A 196 -33.84 0.29 11.52
N GLY A 197 -34.32 1.04 12.50
CA GLY A 197 -35.43 0.66 13.37
C GLY A 197 -35.11 -0.38 14.45
N ARG A 198 -33.83 -0.71 14.68
CA ARG A 198 -33.41 -1.67 15.72
C ARG A 198 -32.32 -1.09 16.61
N VAL A 199 -32.54 -1.17 17.93
CA VAL A 199 -31.46 -1.01 18.92
C VAL A 199 -30.87 -2.39 19.17
N LEU A 200 -29.54 -2.47 19.10
CA LEU A 200 -28.81 -3.72 19.29
C LEU A 200 -28.56 -3.95 20.78
N ASN A 201 -28.12 -5.15 21.14
CA ASN A 201 -27.90 -5.54 22.54
C ASN A 201 -26.86 -4.66 23.26
N ASN A 202 -26.03 -3.93 22.52
CA ASN A 202 -25.07 -2.95 23.04
C ASN A 202 -25.69 -1.58 23.36
N GLY A 203 -27.01 -1.40 23.19
CA GLY A 203 -27.70 -0.13 23.44
C GLY A 203 -27.51 0.91 22.33
N THR A 204 -26.79 0.59 21.25
CA THR A 204 -26.60 1.48 20.10
C THR A 204 -27.31 0.94 18.86
N VAL A 205 -27.34 1.75 17.80
CA VAL A 205 -27.95 1.41 16.50
C VAL A 205 -26.93 0.80 15.53
N PHE A 206 -25.67 0.67 15.94
CA PHE A 206 -24.59 0.18 15.09
C PHE A 206 -23.60 -0.68 15.86
N VAL A 207 -22.89 -1.56 15.16
CA VAL A 207 -21.80 -2.38 15.71
C VAL A 207 -20.58 -2.24 14.82
N ARG A 208 -19.44 -1.88 15.42
CA ARG A 208 -18.13 -1.97 14.77
C ARG A 208 -17.53 -3.32 15.10
N SER A 209 -17.23 -4.13 14.10
CA SER A 209 -16.63 -5.46 14.27
C SER A 209 -15.78 -5.83 13.06
N TYR A 210 -15.30 -7.08 13.02
CA TYR A 210 -14.53 -7.61 11.91
C TYR A 210 -14.99 -9.03 11.55
N ILE A 211 -14.84 -9.38 10.28
CA ILE A 211 -15.01 -10.74 9.77
C ILE A 211 -13.62 -11.35 9.59
N GLU A 212 -13.40 -12.54 10.14
CA GLU A 212 -12.18 -13.29 9.90
C GLU A 212 -12.22 -13.89 8.50
N GLN A 213 -11.23 -13.55 7.68
CA GLN A 213 -11.04 -14.06 6.34
C GLN A 213 -9.99 -15.15 6.38
N GLU A 214 -10.30 -16.30 5.80
CA GLU A 214 -9.25 -17.28 5.51
C GLU A 214 -8.24 -16.67 4.54
N CYS A 215 -6.97 -16.61 4.94
CA CYS A 215 -5.92 -16.15 4.05
C CYS A 215 -5.71 -17.17 2.91
N ARG A 216 -6.45 -16.96 1.81
CA ARG A 216 -6.36 -17.78 0.59
C ARG A 216 -5.08 -17.46 -0.19
N LEU A 217 -4.55 -18.47 -0.87
CA LEU A 217 -3.36 -18.43 -1.73
C LEU A 217 -3.45 -17.42 -2.91
N GLY A 218 -4.60 -16.80 -3.13
CA GLY A 218 -4.87 -15.85 -4.20
C GLY A 218 -4.09 -14.53 -4.13
N CYS A 219 -3.32 -14.28 -3.08
CA CYS A 219 -2.37 -13.14 -3.03
C CYS A 219 -1.08 -13.38 -3.82
N GLY A 220 -1.01 -14.46 -4.63
CA GLY A 220 0.19 -14.85 -5.38
C GLY A 220 1.30 -15.45 -4.49
N ALA A 221 1.05 -15.63 -3.18
CA ALA A 221 2.01 -16.22 -2.27
C ALA A 221 1.91 -17.75 -2.27
N LYS A 222 2.97 -18.44 -2.69
CA LYS A 222 3.08 -19.92 -2.70
C LYS A 222 2.96 -20.60 -1.32
N HIS A 223 3.04 -19.85 -0.21
CA HIS A 223 3.00 -20.38 1.15
C HIS A 223 2.09 -19.51 2.04
N LYS A 224 1.45 -20.13 3.05
CA LYS A 224 0.77 -19.42 4.16
C LYS A 224 1.78 -18.48 4.83
N ARG A 225 1.83 -17.23 4.41
CA ARG A 225 2.61 -16.21 5.12
C ARG A 225 1.75 -15.72 6.28
N GLN A 226 2.29 -15.79 7.49
CA GLN A 226 1.81 -14.91 8.55
C GLN A 226 1.98 -13.47 8.05
N CYS A 227 0.89 -12.73 8.05
CA CYS A 227 0.88 -11.38 7.56
C CYS A 227 1.77 -10.53 8.46
N PRO A 228 2.65 -9.68 7.91
CA PRO A 228 3.46 -8.80 8.74
C PRO A 228 2.53 -7.91 9.59
N PRO A 229 2.85 -7.66 10.87
CA PRO A 229 2.01 -6.84 11.73
C PRO A 229 1.85 -5.44 11.12
N VAL A 230 0.63 -4.89 11.21
CA VAL A 230 0.35 -3.52 10.76
C VAL A 230 1.09 -2.58 11.71
N PRO A 231 1.82 -1.56 11.21
CA PRO A 231 2.36 -0.54 12.08
C PRO A 231 1.22 0.15 12.83
N SER A 232 1.20 0.01 14.15
CA SER A 232 0.23 0.68 15.01
C SER A 232 0.45 2.19 14.92
N VAL A 233 -0.49 2.90 14.29
CA VAL A 233 -0.52 4.36 14.28
C VAL A 233 -0.80 4.82 15.72
N GLY A 234 0.20 5.35 16.41
CA GLY A 234 0.00 5.94 17.74
C GLY A 234 1.18 5.97 18.70
N LYS A 235 2.26 5.22 18.45
CA LYS A 235 3.54 5.40 19.16
C LYS A 235 4.66 5.18 18.16
N GLY A 236 5.57 6.14 18.03
CA GLY A 236 6.78 6.03 17.22
C GLY A 236 7.78 5.03 17.79
N GLU A 237 7.33 3.84 18.19
CA GLU A 237 8.21 2.74 18.56
C GLU A 237 8.54 1.94 17.31
N TYR A 238 9.69 2.31 16.73
CA TYR A 238 10.30 1.62 15.61
C TYR A 238 10.62 0.17 15.99
N ILE A 239 9.91 -0.79 15.39
CA ILE A 239 10.22 -2.22 15.46
C ILE A 239 11.35 -2.52 14.46
N GLY A 240 12.57 -2.11 14.82
CA GLY A 240 13.78 -2.60 14.17
C GLY A 240 14.75 -3.01 15.25
N THR A 241 15.11 -4.29 15.29
CA THR A 241 16.14 -4.78 16.20
C THR A 241 17.44 -4.05 15.88
N GLY A 242 17.94 -3.20 16.78
CA GLY A 242 19.26 -2.59 16.64
C GLY A 242 20.30 -3.70 16.56
N ARG A 243 21.14 -3.70 15.52
CA ARG A 243 22.23 -4.67 15.34
C ARG A 243 23.56 -3.95 15.32
N PHE A 244 24.60 -4.60 15.83
CA PHE A 244 25.97 -4.09 15.74
C PHE A 244 26.46 -4.07 14.29
N ILE A 245 26.13 -5.11 13.53
CA ILE A 245 26.37 -5.22 12.10
C ILE A 245 25.01 -5.29 11.39
N LEU A 246 24.75 -4.32 10.51
CA LEU A 246 23.52 -4.30 9.74
C LEU A 246 23.58 -5.37 8.63
N GLY A 247 22.43 -5.95 8.25
CA GLY A 247 22.39 -6.88 7.12
C GLY A 247 22.88 -6.23 5.82
N SER A 248 22.66 -4.93 5.65
CA SER A 248 23.21 -4.16 4.53
C SER A 248 24.74 -4.09 4.57
N ASP A 249 25.38 -4.01 5.75
CA ASP A 249 26.84 -4.01 5.85
C ASP A 249 27.42 -5.34 5.32
N ILE A 250 26.86 -6.48 5.74
CA ILE A 250 27.28 -7.81 5.29
C ILE A 250 27.13 -7.94 3.76
N MET A 251 26.01 -7.48 3.21
CA MET A 251 25.76 -7.49 1.76
C MET A 251 26.81 -6.68 0.99
N TYR A 252 27.17 -5.48 1.46
CA TYR A 252 28.17 -4.65 0.78
C TYR A 252 29.58 -5.25 0.88
N PHE A 253 29.99 -5.75 2.06
CA PHE A 253 31.30 -6.39 2.23
C PHE A 253 31.44 -7.66 1.40
N THR A 254 30.42 -8.52 1.38
CA THR A 254 30.41 -9.75 0.57
C THR A 254 30.43 -9.45 -0.92
N SER A 255 29.62 -8.48 -1.37
CA SER A 255 29.60 -8.06 -2.78
C SER A 255 30.93 -7.45 -3.22
N PHE A 256 31.57 -6.66 -2.36
CA PHE A 256 32.88 -6.08 -2.64
C PHE A 256 33.95 -7.16 -2.83
N LEU A 257 34.01 -8.15 -1.94
CA LEU A 257 34.95 -9.27 -2.05
C LEU A 257 34.75 -10.09 -3.33
N LEU A 258 33.49 -10.38 -3.69
CA LEU A 258 33.18 -11.12 -4.92
C LEU A 258 33.58 -10.35 -6.17
N VAL A 259 33.28 -9.05 -6.23
CA VAL A 259 33.60 -8.21 -7.39
C VAL A 259 35.10 -7.96 -7.51
N LEU A 260 35.82 -7.86 -6.40
CA LEU A 260 37.28 -7.66 -6.41
C LEU A 260 38.02 -8.81 -7.12
N MET A 261 37.50 -10.04 -7.07
CA MET A 261 38.11 -11.20 -7.72
C MET A 261 38.03 -11.16 -9.26
N ILE A 262 37.07 -10.42 -9.83
CA ILE A 262 36.77 -10.42 -11.26
C ILE A 262 37.85 -9.69 -12.09
N PRO A 263 38.37 -8.50 -11.70
CA PRO A 263 39.48 -7.88 -12.41
C PRO A 263 40.77 -8.70 -12.34
N PHE A 264 41.03 -9.38 -11.22
CA PHE A 264 42.21 -10.25 -11.07
C PHE A 264 42.15 -11.47 -12.01
N SER A 265 40.97 -12.08 -12.19
CA SER A 265 40.81 -13.15 -13.18
C SER A 265 40.97 -12.64 -14.61
N GLY A 266 40.51 -11.41 -14.91
CA GLY A 266 40.77 -10.75 -16.19
C GLY A 266 42.26 -10.56 -16.48
N LEU A 267 43.03 -10.09 -15.50
CA LEU A 267 44.48 -9.92 -15.62
C LEU A 267 45.19 -11.27 -15.78
N TYR A 268 44.74 -12.31 -15.07
CA TYR A 268 45.26 -13.67 -15.22
C TYR A 268 45.02 -14.25 -16.63
N LEU A 269 43.85 -14.00 -17.23
CA LEU A 269 43.55 -14.42 -18.60
C LEU A 269 44.49 -13.77 -19.63
N ILE A 270 44.82 -12.49 -19.44
CA ILE A 270 45.77 -11.77 -20.31
C ILE A 270 47.18 -12.35 -20.15
N LEU A 271 47.63 -12.57 -18.91
CA LEU A 271 48.99 -13.07 -18.64
C LEU A 271 49.18 -14.54 -19.03
N SER A 272 48.12 -15.36 -19.01
CA SER A 272 48.16 -16.77 -19.40
C SER A 272 47.98 -17.00 -20.90
N GLY A 273 47.67 -15.96 -21.67
CA GLY A 273 47.45 -16.05 -23.12
C GLY A 273 46.16 -16.80 -23.52
N ASN A 274 45.28 -17.12 -22.56
CA ASN A 274 44.05 -17.88 -22.76
C ASN A 274 42.81 -16.97 -22.90
N ASP A 275 42.97 -15.84 -23.57
CA ASP A 275 41.90 -14.85 -23.68
C ASP A 275 41.07 -15.08 -24.96
N PHE A 276 39.76 -14.95 -24.83
CA PHE A 276 38.83 -15.13 -25.95
C PHE A 276 38.34 -13.78 -26.45
N VAL A 277 38.56 -13.53 -27.74
CA VAL A 277 38.07 -12.32 -28.41
C VAL A 277 36.57 -12.44 -28.66
N ILE A 278 35.82 -11.43 -28.24
CA ILE A 278 34.37 -11.37 -28.40
C ILE A 278 34.00 -10.48 -29.60
N VAL A 279 34.59 -9.28 -29.71
CA VAL A 279 34.28 -8.30 -30.76
C VAL A 279 35.53 -7.55 -31.21
N TYR A 280 35.68 -7.35 -32.52
CA TYR A 280 36.70 -6.48 -33.11
C TYR A 280 36.11 -5.10 -33.44
N TYR A 281 36.75 -4.03 -32.97
CA TYR A 281 36.37 -2.66 -33.29
C TYR A 281 37.36 -1.97 -34.25
N SER A 282 38.65 -2.31 -34.19
CA SER A 282 39.72 -1.83 -35.08
C SER A 282 40.94 -2.77 -34.99
N GLU A 283 41.94 -2.63 -35.87
CA GLU A 283 43.21 -3.39 -35.78
C GLU A 283 43.93 -3.22 -34.43
N LYS A 284 43.66 -2.11 -33.71
CA LYS A 284 44.26 -1.79 -32.41
C LYS A 284 43.36 -2.03 -31.19
N TYR A 285 42.03 -2.12 -31.39
CA TYR A 285 41.07 -2.23 -30.28
C TYR A 285 40.13 -3.41 -30.50
N TYR A 286 40.19 -4.37 -29.59
CA TYR A 286 39.34 -5.55 -29.56
C TYR A 286 38.83 -5.77 -28.14
N CYS A 287 37.61 -6.26 -28.02
CA CYS A 287 36.96 -6.58 -26.75
C CYS A 287 37.07 -8.08 -26.50
N CYS A 288 37.70 -8.43 -25.39
CA CYS A 288 37.88 -9.78 -24.90
C CYS A 288 37.09 -10.04 -23.62
N ILE A 289 37.06 -11.31 -23.19
CA ILE A 289 36.59 -11.67 -21.85
C ILE A 289 37.39 -10.91 -20.78
N SER A 290 38.71 -10.78 -20.96
CA SER A 290 39.54 -9.98 -20.05
C SER A 290 39.12 -8.51 -19.96
N THR A 291 38.71 -7.88 -21.07
CA THR A 291 38.21 -6.50 -21.11
C THR A 291 36.96 -6.34 -20.26
N LEU A 292 36.01 -7.28 -20.35
CA LEU A 292 34.80 -7.26 -19.53
C LEU A 292 35.10 -7.47 -18.04
N CYS A 293 36.07 -8.34 -17.74
CA CYS A 293 36.55 -8.54 -16.38
C CYS A 293 37.22 -7.29 -15.80
N LEU A 294 38.07 -6.61 -16.57
CA LEU A 294 38.71 -5.36 -16.17
C LEU A 294 37.70 -4.22 -15.98
N TYR A 295 36.64 -4.15 -16.80
CA TYR A 295 35.58 -3.15 -16.67
C TYR A 295 34.89 -3.19 -15.29
N SER A 296 34.76 -4.39 -14.70
CA SER A 296 34.19 -4.59 -13.36
C SER A 296 34.99 -3.90 -12.23
N HIS A 297 36.22 -3.46 -12.52
CA HIS A 297 37.02 -2.65 -11.60
C HIS A 297 36.30 -1.36 -11.16
N SER A 298 35.55 -0.73 -12.07
CA SER A 298 34.74 0.45 -11.76
C SER A 298 33.66 0.18 -10.70
N ILE A 299 33.05 -1.01 -10.74
CA ILE A 299 32.05 -1.49 -9.76
C ILE A 299 32.75 -1.81 -8.44
N GLY A 300 33.93 -2.42 -8.51
CA GLY A 300 34.76 -2.73 -7.34
C GLY A 300 35.14 -1.47 -6.56
N ILE A 301 35.56 -0.40 -7.23
CA ILE A 301 35.89 0.89 -6.59
C ILE A 301 34.66 1.49 -5.89
N ASP A 302 33.49 1.48 -6.54
CA ASP A 302 32.27 2.04 -5.94
C ASP A 302 31.84 1.24 -4.69
N LEU A 303 31.87 -0.09 -4.75
CA LEU A 303 31.61 -0.95 -3.59
C LEU A 303 32.65 -0.76 -2.48
N GLY A 304 33.93 -0.60 -2.85
CA GLY A 304 35.03 -0.34 -1.92
C GLY A 304 34.87 0.97 -1.16
N CYS A 305 34.53 2.06 -1.86
CA CYS A 305 34.24 3.35 -1.22
C CYS A 305 33.04 3.27 -0.26
N GLU A 306 32.04 2.42 -0.53
CA GLU A 306 30.90 2.21 0.37
C GLU A 306 31.29 1.42 1.62
N CYS A 307 32.17 0.42 1.47
CA CYS A 307 32.77 -0.30 2.58
C CYS A 307 33.59 0.64 3.48
N VAL A 308 34.44 1.49 2.90
CA VAL A 308 35.25 2.49 3.63
C VAL A 308 34.37 3.49 4.38
N ARG A 309 33.28 3.96 3.77
CA ARG A 309 32.31 4.87 4.42
C ARG A 309 31.63 4.24 5.64
N ARG A 310 31.37 2.93 5.60
CA ARG A 310 30.65 2.20 6.65
C ARG A 310 31.55 1.74 7.79
N LEU A 311 32.82 1.46 7.52
CA LEU A 311 33.80 0.94 8.48
C LEU A 311 33.88 1.75 9.79
N PRO A 312 34.01 3.10 9.79
CA PRO A 312 34.07 3.87 11.04
C PRO A 312 32.83 3.69 11.92
N GLY A 313 31.64 3.62 11.31
CA GLY A 313 30.39 3.39 12.02
C GLY A 313 30.31 1.99 12.63
N VAL A 314 30.75 0.96 11.88
CA VAL A 314 30.84 -0.43 12.39
C VAL A 314 31.79 -0.49 13.58
N ILE A 315 33.00 0.06 13.43
CA ILE A 315 34.05 0.06 14.46
C ILE A 315 33.55 0.79 15.71
N TYR A 316 32.98 1.99 15.55
CA TYR A 316 32.43 2.77 16.67
C TYR A 316 31.32 2.02 17.41
N SER A 317 30.42 1.36 16.68
CA SER A 317 29.31 0.58 17.26
C SER A 317 29.79 -0.64 18.05
N VAL A 318 30.78 -1.37 17.51
CA VAL A 318 31.40 -2.51 18.19
C VAL A 318 32.17 -2.05 19.44
N TRP A 319 32.90 -0.94 19.34
CA TRP A 319 33.70 -0.40 20.44
C TRP A 319 32.85 0.17 21.59
N THR A 320 31.80 0.93 21.27
CA THR A 320 30.91 1.57 22.26
C THR A 320 29.78 0.67 22.75
N LYS A 321 29.65 -0.55 22.20
CA LYS A 321 28.50 -1.46 22.41
C LYS A 321 27.14 -0.78 22.18
N THR A 322 27.08 0.25 21.35
CA THR A 322 25.82 0.90 20.96
C THR A 322 25.31 0.32 19.65
N PRO A 323 24.04 -0.15 19.58
CA PRO A 323 23.50 -0.71 18.35
C PRO A 323 23.23 0.38 17.31
N ARG A 324 23.56 0.11 16.04
CA ARG A 324 23.28 1.04 14.93
C ARG A 324 21.87 0.83 14.38
N LYS A 325 21.24 1.95 14.01
CA LYS A 325 19.94 1.99 13.34
C LYS A 325 20.14 2.16 11.83
N GLU A 326 19.32 1.48 11.04
CA GLU A 326 19.35 1.61 9.58
C GLU A 326 18.74 2.94 9.17
N LYS A 327 19.57 3.89 8.71
CA LYS A 327 19.09 5.17 8.20
C LYS A 327 18.41 4.98 6.85
N LYS A 328 17.13 5.33 6.75
CA LYS A 328 16.43 5.39 5.46
C LYS A 328 16.78 6.72 4.79
N LEU A 329 17.34 6.65 3.59
CA LEU A 329 17.65 7.81 2.76
C LEU A 329 16.54 7.99 1.73
N LEU A 330 16.07 9.24 1.56
CA LEU A 330 15.32 9.60 0.35
C LEU A 330 16.32 9.57 -0.81
N LYS A 331 16.10 8.65 -1.77
CA LYS A 331 16.92 8.60 -2.98
C LYS A 331 16.76 9.93 -3.71
N GLY A 332 17.86 10.66 -3.87
CA GLY A 332 17.89 11.83 -4.76
C GLY A 332 17.57 11.45 -6.20
N ILE A 333 17.16 12.43 -7.00
CA ILE A 333 16.94 12.26 -8.44
C ILE A 333 18.28 11.84 -9.06
N ILE A 334 18.34 10.61 -9.57
CA ILE A 334 19.52 10.12 -10.29
C ILE A 334 19.45 10.67 -11.71
N TYR A 335 20.40 11.51 -12.11
CA TYR A 335 20.57 11.94 -13.51
C TYR A 335 20.99 10.75 -14.36
N GLN A 336 20.02 10.08 -14.99
CA GLN A 336 20.24 8.85 -15.76
C GLN A 336 21.27 9.05 -16.90
N ASP A 337 21.24 10.21 -17.55
CA ASP A 337 22.16 10.53 -18.66
C ASP A 337 23.62 10.68 -18.20
N ALA A 338 23.83 11.24 -17.01
CA ALA A 338 25.16 11.37 -16.42
C ALA A 338 25.74 9.99 -16.05
N VAL A 339 24.89 9.05 -15.60
CA VAL A 339 25.27 7.67 -15.27
C VAL A 339 25.68 6.90 -16.53
N LEU A 340 24.93 7.06 -17.62
CA LEU A 340 25.26 6.43 -18.89
C LEU A 340 26.59 6.96 -19.46
N GLY A 341 26.81 8.28 -19.39
CA GLY A 341 28.06 8.92 -19.80
C GLY A 341 29.28 8.43 -19.00
N TYR A 342 29.14 8.27 -17.69
CA TYR A 342 30.18 7.70 -16.82
C TYR A 342 30.56 6.27 -17.22
N TYR A 343 29.57 5.41 -17.49
CA TYR A 343 29.83 4.03 -17.91
C TYR A 343 30.51 3.96 -19.27
N ALA A 344 30.20 4.87 -20.21
CA ALA A 344 30.88 4.98 -21.49
C ALA A 344 32.37 5.38 -21.32
N ILE A 345 32.67 6.33 -20.43
CA ILE A 345 34.05 6.71 -20.12
C ILE A 345 34.82 5.54 -19.50
N CYS A 346 34.19 4.74 -18.64
CA CYS A 346 34.82 3.54 -18.07
C CYS A 346 35.18 2.49 -19.13
N VAL A 347 34.39 2.35 -20.20
CA VAL A 347 34.73 1.45 -21.32
C VAL A 347 36.00 1.93 -22.03
N VAL A 348 36.10 3.23 -22.31
CA VAL A 348 37.29 3.83 -22.95
C VAL A 348 38.53 3.65 -22.08
N LEU A 349 38.43 3.89 -20.78
CA LEU A 349 39.53 3.69 -19.83
C LEU A 349 39.95 2.21 -19.75
N THR A 350 39.01 1.28 -19.85
CA THR A 350 39.30 -0.17 -19.84
C THR A 350 40.08 -0.58 -21.08
N LEU A 351 39.65 -0.12 -22.27
CA LEU A 351 40.36 -0.39 -23.53
C LEU A 351 41.75 0.26 -23.54
N TRP A 352 41.88 1.46 -22.97
CA TRP A 352 43.16 2.15 -22.86
C TRP A 352 44.11 1.44 -21.90
N LEU A 353 43.61 0.96 -20.76
CA LEU A 353 44.38 0.14 -19.81
C LEU A 353 44.86 -1.16 -20.45
N GLN A 354 44.00 -1.82 -21.23
CA GLN A 354 44.36 -3.07 -21.92
C GLN A 354 45.46 -2.85 -22.97
N TYR A 355 45.39 -1.75 -23.72
CA TYR A 355 46.42 -1.41 -24.72
C TYR A 355 47.79 -1.14 -24.08
N ASN A 356 47.81 -0.46 -22.94
CA ASN A 356 49.04 -0.06 -22.25
C ASN A 356 49.42 -0.97 -21.07
N LEU A 357 48.87 -2.19 -20.99
CA LEU A 357 49.04 -3.06 -19.81
C LEU A 357 50.51 -3.42 -19.52
N PHE A 358 51.35 -3.48 -20.55
CA PHE A 358 52.78 -3.83 -20.42
C PHE A 358 53.67 -2.60 -20.17
N ASP A 359 53.15 -1.38 -20.28
CA ASP A 359 53.83 -0.16 -19.85
C ASP A 359 53.34 0.22 -18.45
N LEU A 360 54.12 -0.16 -17.43
CA LEU A 360 53.78 0.07 -16.02
C LEU A 360 53.56 1.55 -15.67
N ARG A 361 54.21 2.48 -16.39
CA ARG A 361 54.07 3.92 -16.13
C ARG A 361 52.74 4.44 -16.66
N GLU A 362 52.37 4.05 -17.88
CA GLU A 362 51.10 4.47 -18.48
C GLU A 362 49.91 3.75 -17.84
N ALA A 363 50.01 2.44 -17.56
CA ALA A 363 48.97 1.70 -16.86
C ALA A 363 48.67 2.27 -15.46
N GLY A 364 49.72 2.66 -14.72
CA GLY A 364 49.58 3.32 -13.41
C GLY A 364 48.85 4.67 -13.50
N PHE A 365 49.14 5.47 -14.52
CA PHE A 365 48.45 6.74 -14.76
C PHE A 365 46.96 6.52 -15.08
N ILE A 366 46.65 5.54 -15.93
CA ILE A 366 45.26 5.21 -16.31
C ILE A 366 44.45 4.77 -15.09
N LEU A 367 45.00 3.91 -14.23
CA LEU A 367 44.34 3.49 -12.98
C LEU A 367 44.11 4.65 -12.01
N LEU A 368 45.05 5.59 -11.90
CA LEU A 368 44.89 6.79 -11.07
C LEU A 368 43.78 7.70 -11.60
N CYS A 369 43.75 7.96 -12.90
CA CYS A 369 42.67 8.72 -13.53
C CYS A 369 41.31 8.02 -13.36
N TRP A 370 41.28 6.70 -13.52
CA TRP A 370 40.05 5.92 -13.40
C TRP A 370 39.49 5.97 -11.98
N THR A 371 40.33 5.73 -10.97
CA THR A 371 39.93 5.81 -9.55
C THR A 371 39.44 7.22 -9.17
N GLY A 372 40.12 8.28 -9.63
CA GLY A 372 39.68 9.66 -9.44
C GLY A 372 38.30 9.96 -10.04
N LEU A 373 38.05 9.47 -11.25
CA LEU A 373 36.77 9.66 -11.95
C LEU A 373 35.62 8.89 -11.28
N CYS A 374 35.89 7.67 -10.79
CA CYS A 374 34.93 6.90 -9.98
C CYS A 374 34.54 7.65 -8.69
N MET A 375 35.51 8.21 -7.98
CA MET A 375 35.27 8.96 -6.74
C MET A 375 34.46 10.24 -7.00
N PHE A 376 34.78 10.99 -8.06
CA PHE A 376 34.05 12.18 -8.45
C PHE A 376 32.59 11.89 -8.81
N PHE A 377 32.34 10.86 -9.61
CA PHE A 377 30.98 10.49 -10.01
C PHE A 377 30.13 10.01 -8.82
N ARG A 378 30.75 9.28 -7.90
CA ARG A 378 30.13 8.88 -6.64
C ARG A 378 29.74 10.08 -5.78
N PHE A 379 30.60 11.10 -5.68
CA PHE A 379 30.29 12.33 -4.96
C PHE A 379 29.03 13.01 -5.51
N LEU A 380 28.90 13.11 -6.84
CA LEU A 380 27.70 13.65 -7.49
C LEU A 380 26.44 12.83 -7.15
N ARG A 381 26.53 11.49 -7.17
CA ARG A 381 25.41 10.60 -6.84
C ARG A 381 24.96 10.69 -5.38
N VAL A 382 25.89 10.93 -4.46
CA VAL A 382 25.62 11.00 -3.01
C VAL A 382 25.12 12.38 -2.59
N SER A 383 25.55 13.45 -3.28
CA SER A 383 25.23 14.85 -2.92
C SER A 383 23.74 15.19 -2.96
N GLY A 384 22.92 14.38 -3.63
CA GLY A 384 21.46 14.54 -3.69
C GLY A 384 20.66 13.79 -2.60
N ASN A 385 21.31 12.96 -1.77
CA ASN A 385 20.59 12.15 -0.79
C ASN A 385 20.31 12.97 0.48
N ARG A 386 19.03 13.08 0.86
CA ARG A 386 18.63 13.68 2.15
C ARG A 386 18.37 12.57 3.17
N GLU A 387 18.99 12.67 4.34
CA GLU A 387 18.63 11.84 5.49
C GLU A 387 17.20 12.17 5.92
N ILE A 388 16.35 11.14 6.03
CA ILE A 388 15.05 11.30 6.69
C ILE A 388 15.38 11.45 8.18
N LYS A 389 15.21 12.65 8.72
CA LYS A 389 15.22 12.84 10.18
C LYS A 389 13.96 12.19 10.72
N GLU A 390 14.12 11.19 11.59
CA GLU A 390 13.03 10.62 12.40
C GLU A 390 12.48 11.67 13.36
#